data_AF-A0AAE7M8I5-F1
#
_entry.id   AF-A0AAE7M8I5-F1
#
_cell.length_a   1.000
_cell.length_b   1.000
_cell.length_c   1.000
_cell.angle_alpha   90.00
_cell.angle_beta   90.00
_cell.angle_gamma   90.00
#
_symmetry.space_group_name_H-M   'P 1'
#
loop_
_entity.id
_entity.type
_entity.pdbx_description
1 polymer ?
#
loop_
_entity_poly.entity_id
_entity_poly.type
_entity_poly.pdbx_seq_one_letter_code
_entity_poly.pdbx_strand_id
1 'polypeptide(L)'
;MGIFGLSLPDLEISGDFDTYRPEQPIPADLYGLLPQLQWYGGSACFPTAVTNALAGMAAWHETPELLVSGTDRHNGLLNTRLALGDALETTPGGTNSDNYLSGIHHYFSDRGVANDFSASWNPNSGTQLNVFSELVAAFAKGPVVFHDDYTSGGGHALTGIGLELNDSNNNMRIDRGEAYAVIIDPLNPTKTYSPDAINRAGLTEAEAIDLWNTTIQARPNAEPFLQRVEIYQDFDRTENPGILTFNYDQTAILPSATIDIANGQPQFNTDEIWSTKEFSGGKEGSLYGFVGLQRSELPDNLNNSIQPTDRETVVFNFTNFITNNQVAVDLFSYFNESSEFSNDLSFYQVADTQGSVFDPISGARLSPGDAGYREAALVLAQIFEAAPKLAQTFEVRDSSNDDLSGRISQDAAQMGSFSFAIEALDDTALIAPLVTTSAGDTWTPFAEANRDGLNHFQWAGGLSFQVEDQFGLGDGDFNDLQAVFTPLEINGIA
;
A
#
# COMPACT_ATOMS: atom_id res chain seq x y z
N MET A 1 -45.00 -24.37 -16.21
CA MET A 1 -43.93 -25.18 -16.84
C MET A 1 -43.44 -24.42 -18.06
N GLY A 2 -42.15 -24.07 -18.12
CA GLY A 2 -41.50 -23.63 -19.35
C GLY A 2 -41.02 -22.17 -19.42
N ILE A 3 -39.92 -21.90 -18.72
CA ILE A 3 -38.66 -21.28 -19.20
C ILE A 3 -38.75 -19.93 -19.94
N PHE A 4 -38.14 -18.94 -19.30
CA PHE A 4 -37.67 -17.66 -19.83
C PHE A 4 -36.65 -17.86 -20.97
N GLY A 5 -36.81 -17.12 -22.07
CA GLY A 5 -35.78 -16.91 -23.07
C GLY A 5 -35.31 -15.45 -23.02
N LEU A 6 -34.17 -15.22 -22.37
CA LEU A 6 -33.39 -13.99 -22.44
C LEU A 6 -32.61 -13.99 -23.76
N SER A 7 -32.61 -12.85 -24.47
CA SER A 7 -31.43 -12.42 -25.22
C SER A 7 -31.34 -10.91 -25.13
N LEU A 8 -30.26 -10.42 -24.54
CA LEU A 8 -29.76 -9.06 -24.71
C LEU A 8 -28.24 -9.14 -24.91
N PRO A 9 -27.66 -8.15 -25.61
CA PRO A 9 -26.51 -8.30 -26.48
C PRO A 9 -25.18 -8.21 -25.73
N ASP A 10 -24.15 -8.75 -26.40
CA ASP A 10 -22.73 -8.56 -26.10
C ASP A 10 -22.41 -7.07 -25.95
N LEU A 11 -21.75 -6.73 -24.84
CA LEU A 11 -21.09 -5.46 -24.62
C LEU A 11 -19.63 -5.76 -24.33
N GLU A 12 -18.80 -5.76 -25.38
CA GLU A 12 -17.37 -5.53 -25.25
C GLU A 12 -17.16 -4.09 -24.75
N ILE A 13 -16.54 -3.94 -23.59
CA ILE A 13 -15.81 -2.73 -23.23
C ILE A 13 -14.37 -3.18 -22.98
N SER A 14 -13.49 -2.71 -23.88
CA SER A 14 -12.05 -2.89 -23.86
C SER A 14 -11.41 -1.89 -22.89
N GLY A 15 -10.49 -2.38 -22.05
CA GLY A 15 -9.50 -1.58 -21.31
C GLY A 15 -9.92 -1.24 -19.88
N ASP A 16 -10.22 -2.24 -19.05
CA ASP A 16 -10.28 -2.03 -17.61
C ASP A 16 -8.86 -1.84 -17.08
N PHE A 17 -8.58 -0.65 -16.54
CA PHE A 17 -7.48 -0.48 -15.60
C PHE A 17 -7.92 -1.18 -14.32
N ASP A 18 -7.20 -2.23 -13.90
CA ASP A 18 -7.42 -2.85 -12.59
C ASP A 18 -7.01 -1.86 -11.49
N THR A 19 -7.95 -0.96 -11.13
CA THR A 19 -7.75 -0.01 -10.04
C THR A 19 -7.71 -0.78 -8.73
N TYR A 20 -6.55 -0.86 -8.09
CA TYR A 20 -6.53 -1.18 -6.68
C TYR A 20 -7.21 -0.08 -5.89
N ARG A 21 -8.34 -0.47 -5.32
CA ARG A 21 -8.95 0.20 -4.20
C ARG A 21 -8.64 -0.74 -3.03
N PRO A 22 -7.98 -0.30 -1.95
CA PRO A 22 -7.97 -1.09 -0.72
C PRO A 22 -9.39 -1.62 -0.51
N GLU A 23 -9.60 -2.88 -0.14
CA GLU A 23 -10.96 -3.45 -0.06
C GLU A 23 -11.89 -2.59 0.80
N GLN A 24 -11.31 -1.75 1.67
CA GLN A 24 -11.94 -0.57 2.19
C GLN A 24 -10.96 0.63 2.27
N PRO A 25 -10.83 1.47 1.22
CA PRO A 25 -10.05 2.69 1.35
C PRO A 25 -10.82 3.55 2.34
N ILE A 26 -10.14 4.17 3.30
CA ILE A 26 -10.77 5.20 4.13
C ILE A 26 -11.47 6.17 3.17
N PRO A 27 -12.81 6.34 3.26
CA PRO A 27 -13.53 7.18 2.32
C PRO A 27 -12.95 8.59 2.34
N ALA A 28 -12.82 9.19 1.16
CA ALA A 28 -12.14 10.48 1.00
C ALA A 28 -12.72 11.60 1.88
N ASP A 29 -14.01 11.53 2.22
CA ASP A 29 -14.72 12.44 3.14
C ASP A 29 -14.36 12.29 4.61
N LEU A 30 -13.81 11.14 5.01
CA LEU A 30 -13.38 10.91 6.39
C LEU A 30 -12.04 11.59 6.68
N TYR A 31 -11.20 11.78 5.66
CA TYR A 31 -9.95 12.50 5.83
C TYR A 31 -10.19 13.94 6.28
N GLY A 32 -9.29 14.42 7.14
CA GLY A 32 -9.35 15.77 7.68
C GLY A 32 -9.06 16.77 6.58
N LEU A 33 -9.85 17.84 6.52
CA LEU A 33 -9.53 19.01 5.71
C LEU A 33 -8.97 20.08 6.62
N LEU A 34 -7.71 19.88 7.00
CA LEU A 34 -6.90 20.95 7.53
C LEU A 34 -6.07 21.53 6.38
N PRO A 35 -6.54 22.61 5.72
CA PRO A 35 -5.69 23.32 4.78
C PRO A 35 -4.45 23.84 5.51
N GLN A 36 -3.33 23.92 4.81
CA GLN A 36 -2.13 24.54 5.33
C GLN A 36 -2.35 26.05 5.45
N LEU A 37 -2.77 26.44 6.64
CA LEU A 37 -2.88 27.83 7.05
C LEU A 37 -1.46 28.33 7.25
N GLN A 38 -1.09 29.42 6.60
CA GLN A 38 0.27 29.92 6.75
C GLN A 38 0.63 30.20 8.22
N TRP A 39 1.83 29.72 8.56
CA TRP A 39 2.74 30.11 9.64
C TRP A 39 2.37 29.70 11.07
N TYR A 40 2.73 28.45 11.39
CA TYR A 40 3.74 28.27 12.43
C TYR A 40 5.11 28.47 11.77
N GLY A 41 5.66 29.69 11.78
CA GLY A 41 7.06 29.97 11.42
C GLY A 41 7.57 29.64 10.01
N GLY A 42 6.81 29.01 9.12
CA GLY A 42 7.23 28.69 7.74
C GLY A 42 7.27 27.20 7.35
N SER A 43 6.80 26.25 8.20
CA SER A 43 7.31 24.86 8.09
C SER A 43 6.39 23.71 8.49
N ALA A 44 5.06 23.87 8.43
CA ALA A 44 4.11 22.88 8.98
C ALA A 44 3.49 21.91 7.96
N CYS A 45 4.07 21.73 6.76
CA CYS A 45 3.50 20.85 5.73
C CYS A 45 3.33 19.41 6.25
N PHE A 46 4.39 18.87 6.87
CA PHE A 46 4.43 17.47 7.32
C PHE A 46 3.46 17.19 8.49
N PRO A 47 3.45 17.94 9.61
CA PRO A 47 2.43 17.75 10.66
C PRO A 47 1.00 17.90 10.14
N THR A 48 0.77 18.77 9.15
CA THR A 48 -0.56 18.95 8.54
C THR A 48 -0.96 17.72 7.72
N ALA A 49 -0.07 17.21 6.87
CA ALA A 49 -0.31 16.00 6.09
C ALA A 49 -0.57 14.77 6.98
N VAL A 50 0.21 14.61 8.06
CA VAL A 50 -0.02 13.56 9.07
C VAL A 50 -1.38 13.76 9.74
N THR A 51 -1.75 14.98 10.14
CA THR A 51 -3.06 15.26 10.75
C THR A 51 -4.23 14.86 9.83
N ASN A 52 -4.13 15.18 8.54
CA ASN A 52 -5.16 14.83 7.57
C ASN A 52 -5.30 13.31 7.45
N ALA A 53 -4.17 12.59 7.42
CA ALA A 53 -4.14 11.13 7.42
C ALA A 53 -4.78 10.51 8.68
N LEU A 54 -4.37 10.99 9.87
CA LEU A 54 -4.90 10.51 11.15
C LEU A 54 -6.40 10.76 11.29
N ALA A 55 -6.92 11.84 10.72
CA ALA A 55 -8.35 12.13 10.76
C ALA A 55 -9.18 11.09 9.99
N GLY A 56 -8.66 10.64 8.84
CA GLY A 56 -9.23 9.52 8.11
C GLY A 56 -9.20 8.24 8.94
N MET A 57 -8.04 7.91 9.50
CA MET A 57 -7.85 6.69 10.30
C MET A 57 -8.72 6.67 11.56
N ALA A 58 -8.83 7.80 12.27
CA ALA A 58 -9.63 7.93 13.48
C ALA A 58 -11.12 7.68 13.22
N ALA A 59 -11.63 8.18 12.10
CA ALA A 59 -13.01 7.95 11.70
C ALA A 59 -13.23 6.51 11.24
N TRP A 60 -12.29 5.97 10.47
CA TRP A 60 -12.37 4.63 9.90
C TRP A 60 -12.31 3.51 10.94
N HIS A 61 -11.37 3.60 11.88
CA HIS A 61 -11.18 2.63 12.95
C HIS A 61 -11.98 2.96 14.21
N GLU A 62 -12.93 3.90 14.14
CA GLU A 62 -13.72 4.38 15.28
C GLU A 62 -12.87 4.73 16.53
N THR A 63 -11.67 5.28 16.31
CA THR A 63 -10.68 5.58 17.37
C THR A 63 -10.46 7.10 17.49
N PRO A 64 -11.41 7.86 18.06
CA PRO A 64 -11.31 9.32 18.18
C PRO A 64 -10.12 9.78 19.04
N GLU A 65 -9.57 8.92 19.89
CA GLU A 65 -8.39 9.19 20.73
C GLU A 65 -7.14 9.50 19.90
N LEU A 66 -7.08 9.03 18.65
CA LEU A 66 -6.01 9.33 17.70
C LEU A 66 -5.88 10.83 17.41
N LEU A 67 -6.97 11.58 17.60
CA LEU A 67 -7.01 13.04 17.47
C LEU A 67 -7.00 13.72 18.85
N VAL A 68 -6.44 14.92 18.92
CA VAL A 68 -6.59 15.80 20.08
C VAL A 68 -7.98 16.42 20.05
N SER A 69 -8.66 16.42 21.20
CA SER A 69 -10.01 16.97 21.29
C SER A 69 -10.04 18.48 21.07
N GLY A 70 -11.18 18.98 20.57
CA GLY A 70 -11.44 20.39 20.34
C GLY A 70 -12.91 20.71 20.55
N THR A 71 -13.26 22.00 20.53
CA THR A 71 -14.65 22.47 20.66
C THR A 71 -15.52 22.08 19.46
N ASP A 72 -14.89 21.74 18.34
CA ASP A 72 -15.48 21.22 17.11
C ASP A 72 -14.41 20.41 16.33
N ARG A 73 -14.79 19.80 15.20
CA ARG A 73 -13.90 18.99 14.36
C ARG A 73 -12.68 19.80 13.89
N HIS A 74 -12.86 21.06 13.48
CA HIS A 74 -11.76 21.89 12.99
C HIS A 74 -10.73 22.19 14.09
N ASN A 75 -11.21 22.58 15.27
CA ASN A 75 -10.36 22.82 16.43
C ASN A 75 -9.65 21.54 16.90
N GLY A 76 -10.31 20.38 16.79
CA GLY A 76 -9.66 19.08 17.06
C GLY A 76 -8.50 18.79 16.09
N LEU A 77 -8.70 19.01 14.79
CA LEU A 77 -7.64 18.89 13.78
C LEU A 77 -6.50 19.90 14.04
N LEU A 78 -6.82 21.14 14.38
CA LEU A 78 -5.82 22.15 14.70
C LEU A 78 -4.98 21.76 15.92
N ASN A 79 -5.63 21.31 16.99
CA ASN A 79 -4.95 20.84 18.20
C ASN A 79 -4.08 19.61 17.91
N THR A 80 -4.57 18.70 17.06
CA THR A 80 -3.83 17.51 16.62
C THR A 80 -2.56 17.91 15.87
N ARG A 81 -2.67 18.83 14.91
CA ARG A 81 -1.52 19.36 14.17
C ARG A 81 -0.50 20.00 15.09
N LEU A 82 -0.94 20.79 16.08
CA LEU A 82 -0.03 21.44 17.03
C LEU A 82 0.72 20.40 17.88
N ALA A 83 0.02 19.40 18.42
CA ALA A 83 0.63 18.33 19.18
C ALA A 83 1.62 17.50 18.34
N LEU A 84 1.28 17.21 17.07
CA LEU A 84 2.21 16.58 16.14
C LEU A 84 3.43 17.49 15.87
N GLY A 85 3.20 18.78 15.65
CA GLY A 85 4.28 19.75 15.44
C GLY A 85 5.28 19.77 16.58
N ASP A 86 4.78 19.75 17.83
CA ASP A 86 5.60 19.67 19.03
C ASP A 86 6.35 18.33 19.13
N ALA A 87 5.67 17.21 18.92
CA ALA A 87 6.27 15.87 18.98
C ALA A 87 7.34 15.63 17.89
N LEU A 88 7.13 16.23 16.71
CA LEU A 88 8.05 16.22 15.57
C LEU A 88 9.20 17.24 15.71
N GLU A 89 9.20 18.05 16.77
CA GLU A 89 10.14 19.16 17.00
C GLU A 89 10.19 20.14 15.82
N THR A 90 9.03 20.46 15.26
CA THR A 90 8.92 21.31 14.07
C THR A 90 9.38 22.74 14.39
N THR A 91 10.33 23.23 13.60
CA THR A 91 10.89 24.59 13.74
C THR A 91 10.32 25.51 12.66
N PRO A 92 10.56 26.83 12.73
CA PRO A 92 10.28 27.74 11.61
C PRO A 92 10.93 27.34 10.28
N GLY A 93 12.02 26.57 10.29
CA GLY A 93 12.77 26.15 9.09
C GLY A 93 12.42 24.77 8.52
N GLY A 94 11.62 23.98 9.24
CA GLY A 94 11.14 22.69 8.77
C GLY A 94 10.81 21.78 9.94
N THR A 95 10.17 20.66 9.63
CA THR A 95 10.35 19.45 10.41
C THR A 95 11.61 18.75 9.87
N ASN A 96 12.57 18.40 10.72
CA ASN A 96 13.71 17.58 10.29
C ASN A 96 13.20 16.17 9.95
N SER A 97 13.58 15.62 8.80
CA SER A 97 13.20 14.26 8.38
C SER A 97 13.63 13.19 9.37
N ASP A 98 14.75 13.40 10.08
CA ASP A 98 15.23 12.48 11.11
C ASP A 98 14.23 12.32 12.27
N ASN A 99 13.36 13.32 12.48
CA ASN A 99 12.36 13.33 13.54
C ASN A 99 11.01 12.77 13.10
N TYR A 100 10.79 12.47 11.82
CA TYR A 100 9.47 12.08 11.30
C TYR A 100 8.92 10.85 12.01
N LEU A 101 9.71 9.78 12.03
CA LEU A 101 9.29 8.52 12.61
C LEU A 101 9.20 8.61 14.14
N SER A 102 10.26 9.09 14.80
CA SER A 102 10.30 9.19 16.26
C SER A 102 9.24 10.13 16.81
N GLY A 103 8.95 11.24 16.12
CA GLY A 103 7.93 12.19 16.53
C GLY A 103 6.51 11.66 16.36
N ILE A 104 6.22 10.89 15.31
CA ILE A 104 4.93 10.22 15.16
C ILE A 104 4.74 9.15 16.24
N HIS A 105 5.75 8.32 16.52
CA HIS A 105 5.66 7.35 17.63
C HIS A 105 5.51 8.04 18.99
N HIS A 106 6.21 9.15 19.22
CA HIS A 106 6.04 9.95 20.43
C HIS A 106 4.60 10.47 20.55
N TYR A 107 4.04 10.99 19.46
CA TYR A 107 2.64 11.41 19.41
C TYR A 107 1.68 10.25 19.75
N PHE A 108 1.83 9.07 19.14
CA PHE A 108 0.98 7.92 19.47
C PHE A 108 1.11 7.47 20.93
N SER A 109 2.32 7.53 21.49
CA SER A 109 2.56 7.22 22.90
C SER A 109 1.83 8.21 23.82
N ASP A 110 1.93 9.50 23.53
CA ASP A 110 1.27 10.57 24.30
C ASP A 110 -0.26 10.51 24.20
N ARG A 111 -0.79 10.02 23.07
CA ARG A 111 -2.22 9.75 22.89
C ARG A 111 -2.69 8.45 23.55
N GLY A 112 -1.76 7.60 24.01
CA GLY A 112 -2.07 6.30 24.60
C GLY A 112 -2.53 5.25 23.59
N VAL A 113 -2.20 5.43 22.30
CA VAL A 113 -2.61 4.57 21.19
C VAL A 113 -1.41 3.90 20.49
N ALA A 114 -0.23 3.91 21.12
CA ALA A 114 0.98 3.32 20.56
C ALA A 114 0.96 1.80 20.38
N ASN A 115 -0.02 1.10 20.97
CA ASN A 115 -0.26 -0.32 20.69
C ASN A 115 -1.25 -0.53 19.54
N ASP A 116 -1.97 0.53 19.15
CA ASP A 116 -3.05 0.48 18.16
C ASP A 116 -2.65 1.12 16.84
N PHE A 117 -1.63 2.00 16.80
CA PHE A 117 -1.14 2.66 15.58
C PHE A 117 0.38 2.78 15.54
N SER A 118 0.93 2.60 14.34
CA SER A 118 2.37 2.74 14.09
C SER A 118 2.64 3.40 12.75
N ALA A 119 3.90 3.75 12.54
CA ALA A 119 4.39 4.41 11.35
C ALA A 119 5.63 3.68 10.85
N SER A 120 5.85 3.69 9.53
CA SER A 120 7.07 3.17 8.92
C SER A 120 7.64 4.23 7.99
N TRP A 121 8.96 4.47 8.09
CA TRP A 121 9.66 5.38 7.21
C TRP A 121 10.42 4.60 6.15
N ASN A 122 10.13 4.88 4.89
CA ASN A 122 10.85 4.33 3.74
C ASN A 122 11.64 5.47 3.08
N PRO A 123 12.96 5.57 3.36
CA PRO A 123 13.80 6.54 2.69
C PRO A 123 13.96 6.13 1.23
N ASN A 124 13.68 7.06 0.31
CA ASN A 124 13.88 6.86 -1.11
C ASN A 124 15.37 7.02 -1.45
N SER A 125 16.19 6.05 -1.04
CA SER A 125 17.57 5.96 -1.47
C SER A 125 17.57 5.35 -2.87
N GLY A 126 17.87 6.15 -3.91
CA GLY A 126 17.82 5.83 -5.36
C GLY A 126 18.72 4.68 -5.84
N THR A 127 18.71 3.57 -5.13
CA THR A 127 19.39 2.30 -5.42
C THR A 127 18.46 1.11 -5.19
N GLN A 128 17.25 1.33 -4.68
CA GLN A 128 16.38 0.25 -4.25
C GLN A 128 15.40 -0.13 -5.36
N LEU A 129 15.56 -1.35 -5.89
CA LEU A 129 14.53 -2.08 -6.62
C LEU A 129 13.23 -2.25 -5.79
N ASN A 130 13.28 -1.95 -4.48
CA ASN A 130 12.19 -2.18 -3.54
C ASN A 130 11.21 -1.01 -3.40
N VAL A 131 11.47 0.17 -3.98
CA VAL A 131 10.58 1.34 -3.79
C VAL A 131 9.16 1.04 -4.26
N PHE A 132 9.02 0.28 -5.35
CA PHE A 132 7.75 -0.23 -5.83
C PHE A 132 7.02 -1.04 -4.74
N SER A 133 7.65 -2.11 -4.27
CA SER A 133 7.09 -3.03 -3.29
C SER A 133 6.79 -2.34 -1.95
N GLU A 134 7.65 -1.41 -1.53
CA GLU A 134 7.48 -0.62 -0.30
C GLU A 134 6.33 0.38 -0.42
N LEU A 135 6.15 1.01 -1.58
CA LEU A 135 5.05 1.94 -1.82
C LEU A 135 3.72 1.20 -1.82
N VAL A 136 3.64 0.09 -2.57
CA VAL A 136 2.48 -0.80 -2.59
C VAL A 136 2.15 -1.28 -1.18
N ALA A 137 3.15 -1.74 -0.43
CA ALA A 137 2.98 -2.18 0.95
C ALA A 137 2.49 -1.07 1.88
N ALA A 138 2.98 0.16 1.72
CA ALA A 138 2.54 1.28 2.55
C ALA A 138 1.07 1.63 2.29
N PHE A 139 0.65 1.70 1.03
CA PHE A 139 -0.75 1.98 0.67
C PHE A 139 -1.71 0.84 1.04
N ALA A 140 -1.23 -0.41 1.05
CA ALA A 140 -2.02 -1.54 1.50
C ALA A 140 -2.37 -1.48 3.00
N LYS A 141 -1.54 -0.82 3.81
CA LYS A 141 -1.71 -0.74 5.27
C LYS A 141 -2.44 0.51 5.75
N GLY A 142 -2.55 1.53 4.90
CA GLY A 142 -3.22 2.78 5.25
C GLY A 142 -2.73 3.99 4.45
N PRO A 143 -3.01 5.21 4.93
CA PRO A 143 -2.58 6.42 4.25
C PRO A 143 -1.06 6.60 4.31
N VAL A 144 -0.53 7.20 3.26
CA VAL A 144 0.90 7.46 3.08
C VAL A 144 1.16 8.96 3.14
N VAL A 145 2.13 9.41 3.92
CA VAL A 145 2.58 10.80 3.92
C VAL A 145 3.85 10.92 3.11
N PHE A 146 3.73 11.55 1.96
CA PHE A 146 4.82 11.85 1.05
C PHE A 146 5.61 13.06 1.52
N HIS A 147 6.94 13.04 1.37
CA HIS A 147 7.81 14.19 1.64
C HIS A 147 8.67 14.53 0.40
N ASP A 148 8.54 15.78 -0.03
CA ASP A 148 9.29 16.40 -1.13
C ASP A 148 10.37 17.34 -0.59
N ASP A 149 11.57 17.32 -1.19
CA ASP A 149 12.60 18.34 -0.95
C ASP A 149 12.63 19.31 -2.13
N TYR A 150 12.13 20.52 -1.90
CA TYR A 150 12.41 21.62 -2.82
C TYR A 150 13.86 22.05 -2.64
N THR A 151 14.70 21.76 -3.65
CA THR A 151 16.12 22.16 -3.77
C THR A 151 16.45 23.64 -3.50
N SER A 152 15.47 24.51 -3.21
CA SER A 152 15.69 25.91 -2.90
C SER A 152 14.75 26.55 -1.85
N GLY A 153 13.93 25.78 -1.11
CA GLY A 153 13.16 26.37 0.00
C GLY A 153 12.01 25.53 0.52
N GLY A 154 12.22 24.91 1.70
CA GLY A 154 11.20 24.30 2.54
C GLY A 154 10.58 23.05 1.92
N GLY A 155 10.82 21.88 2.52
CA GLY A 155 10.18 20.64 2.08
C GLY A 155 8.64 20.73 2.12
N HIS A 156 7.98 19.98 1.25
CA HIS A 156 6.53 19.89 1.18
C HIS A 156 6.05 18.49 1.49
N ALA A 157 4.82 18.35 1.98
CA ALA A 157 4.27 17.05 2.31
C ALA A 157 2.84 16.91 1.81
N LEU A 158 2.52 15.71 1.34
CA LEU A 158 1.22 15.36 0.75
C LEU A 158 0.70 14.11 1.46
N THR A 159 -0.63 13.97 1.57
CA THR A 159 -1.23 12.74 2.08
C THR A 159 -1.74 11.90 0.91
N GLY A 160 -1.08 10.81 0.57
CA GLY A 160 -1.60 9.76 -0.30
C GLY A 160 -2.67 8.93 0.42
N ILE A 161 -3.79 8.73 -0.25
CA ILE A 161 -4.94 7.96 0.28
C ILE A 161 -5.35 6.79 -0.64
N GLY A 162 -4.72 6.66 -1.80
CA GLY A 162 -4.91 5.55 -2.72
C GLY A 162 -3.79 5.51 -3.76
N LEU A 163 -3.58 4.34 -4.34
CA LEU A 163 -2.58 4.06 -5.37
C LEU A 163 -3.23 3.23 -6.48
N GLU A 164 -3.16 3.74 -7.70
CA GLU A 164 -3.37 2.98 -8.92
C GLU A 164 -2.01 2.61 -9.49
N LEU A 165 -1.88 1.37 -9.97
CA LEU A 165 -0.62 0.84 -10.46
C LEU A 165 -0.88 -0.13 -11.60
N ASN A 166 -0.13 0.03 -12.67
CA ASN A 166 -0.12 -0.80 -13.85
C ASN A 166 1.31 -0.84 -14.41
N ASP A 167 2.13 -1.74 -13.87
CA ASP A 167 3.47 -2.04 -14.40
C ASP A 167 3.34 -2.95 -15.62
N SER A 168 2.81 -2.40 -16.72
CA SER A 168 2.51 -3.15 -17.94
C SER A 168 3.73 -3.79 -18.61
N ASN A 169 4.94 -3.39 -18.19
CA ASN A 169 6.19 -3.87 -18.74
C ASN A 169 6.95 -4.81 -17.79
N ASN A 170 6.38 -5.08 -16.60
CA ASN A 170 6.86 -6.03 -15.62
C ASN A 170 8.31 -5.82 -15.18
N ASN A 171 8.78 -4.57 -15.05
CA ASN A 171 10.16 -4.33 -14.64
C ASN A 171 10.30 -4.00 -13.14
N MET A 172 9.19 -4.03 -12.37
CA MET A 172 9.05 -3.53 -10.99
C MET A 172 9.58 -2.11 -10.81
N ARG A 173 9.55 -1.34 -11.87
CA ARG A 173 9.78 0.09 -11.85
C ARG A 173 8.44 0.73 -12.05
N ILE A 174 8.30 1.91 -11.48
CA ILE A 174 7.15 2.73 -11.77
C ILE A 174 7.57 3.63 -12.93
N ASP A 175 7.35 3.21 -14.18
CA ASP A 175 7.62 4.09 -15.32
C ASP A 175 6.51 5.16 -15.47
N ARG A 176 6.77 6.16 -16.30
CA ARG A 176 5.77 7.22 -16.55
C ARG A 176 4.49 6.61 -17.13
N GLY A 177 3.35 7.01 -16.57
CA GLY A 177 2.03 6.53 -16.93
C GLY A 177 1.59 5.25 -16.22
N GLU A 178 2.45 4.61 -15.44
CA GLU A 178 2.18 3.31 -14.82
C GLU A 178 1.58 3.41 -13.42
N ALA A 179 1.87 4.46 -12.64
CA ALA A 179 1.24 4.66 -11.34
C ALA A 179 0.65 6.05 -11.14
N TYR A 180 -0.42 6.09 -10.35
CA TYR A 180 -1.06 7.32 -9.92
C TYR A 180 -1.47 7.22 -8.45
N ALA A 181 -1.09 8.19 -7.63
CA ALA A 181 -1.67 8.31 -6.30
C ALA A 181 -2.86 9.27 -6.29
N VAL A 182 -3.83 8.98 -5.44
CA VAL A 182 -4.79 9.99 -4.99
C VAL A 182 -4.20 10.66 -3.76
N ILE A 183 -3.99 11.97 -3.85
CA ILE A 183 -3.39 12.76 -2.79
C ILE A 183 -4.32 13.86 -2.28
N ILE A 184 -4.07 14.27 -1.04
CA ILE A 184 -4.53 15.51 -0.43
C ILE A 184 -3.30 16.40 -0.30
N ASP A 185 -3.29 17.52 -1.03
CA ASP A 185 -2.27 18.55 -0.89
C ASP A 185 -2.72 19.59 0.15
N PRO A 186 -2.04 19.70 1.31
CA PRO A 186 -2.39 20.70 2.30
C PRO A 186 -2.07 22.13 1.79
N LEU A 187 -1.16 22.30 0.83
CA LEU A 187 -0.81 23.59 0.22
C LEU A 187 -1.72 24.03 -0.91
N ASN A 188 -2.80 23.33 -1.28
CA ASN A 188 -3.63 23.75 -2.41
C ASN A 188 -4.62 24.89 -2.03
N PRO A 189 -4.35 26.17 -2.35
CA PRO A 189 -5.33 27.22 -2.18
C PRO A 189 -6.28 27.24 -3.38
N THR A 190 -7.54 27.52 -3.10
CA THR A 190 -8.36 28.34 -3.98
C THR A 190 -7.65 29.70 -4.20
N LYS A 191 -6.70 29.76 -5.13
CA LYS A 191 -6.04 30.93 -5.79
C LYS A 191 -5.63 32.17 -4.98
N THR A 192 -5.68 32.21 -3.64
CA THR A 192 -5.65 33.51 -2.95
C THR A 192 -4.70 33.68 -1.78
N TYR A 193 -3.83 32.72 -1.44
CA TYR A 193 -3.03 32.86 -0.21
C TYR A 193 -1.57 32.43 -0.35
N SER A 194 -0.83 33.20 -1.15
CA SER A 194 0.60 33.42 -0.94
C SER A 194 0.77 34.69 -0.08
N PRO A 195 1.85 34.84 0.74
CA PRO A 195 2.20 36.10 1.42
C PRO A 195 2.19 37.30 0.48
N ASP A 196 2.47 37.09 -0.81
CA ASP A 196 2.40 38.13 -1.81
C ASP A 196 0.98 38.64 -2.04
N ALA A 197 -0.07 37.86 -1.80
CA ALA A 197 -1.46 38.29 -1.91
C ALA A 197 -1.88 39.16 -0.71
N ILE A 198 -1.44 38.81 0.51
CA ILE A 198 -1.67 39.59 1.74
C ILE A 198 -0.85 40.89 1.72
N ASN A 199 0.42 40.82 1.30
CA ASN A 199 1.26 42.00 1.09
C ASN A 199 0.78 42.88 -0.08
N ARG A 200 0.24 42.29 -1.16
CA ARG A 200 -0.43 43.05 -2.24
C ARG A 200 -1.75 43.68 -1.79
N ALA A 201 -2.43 43.09 -0.81
CA ALA A 201 -3.68 43.60 -0.25
C ALA A 201 -3.50 44.61 0.90
N GLY A 202 -2.30 44.71 1.49
CA GLY A 202 -1.99 45.65 2.57
C GLY A 202 -2.71 45.36 3.89
N LEU A 203 -3.10 44.11 4.13
CA LEU A 203 -3.80 43.70 5.36
C LEU A 203 -2.82 43.52 6.51
N THR A 204 -3.23 43.88 7.72
CA THR A 204 -2.53 43.51 8.96
C THR A 204 -2.79 42.04 9.30
N GLU A 205 -1.93 41.45 10.13
CA GLU A 205 -2.05 40.05 10.59
C GLU A 205 -3.41 39.78 11.25
N ALA A 206 -3.92 40.73 12.05
CA ALA A 206 -5.24 40.62 12.69
C ALA A 206 -6.39 40.69 11.67
N GLU A 207 -6.29 41.53 10.63
CA GLU A 207 -7.30 41.62 9.56
C GLU A 207 -7.28 40.39 8.65
N ALA A 208 -6.10 39.80 8.43
CA ALA A 208 -5.98 38.52 7.74
C ALA A 208 -6.66 37.40 8.54
N ILE A 209 -6.48 37.36 9.87
CA ILE A 209 -7.13 36.39 10.78
C ILE A 209 -8.65 36.61 10.87
N ASP A 210 -9.13 37.85 10.85
CA ASP A 210 -10.58 38.15 10.88
C ASP A 210 -11.28 37.83 9.55
N LEU A 211 -10.67 38.22 8.42
CA LEU A 211 -11.11 37.82 7.08
C LEU A 211 -11.08 36.29 6.93
N TRP A 212 -10.09 35.63 7.53
CA TRP A 212 -9.96 34.18 7.58
C TRP A 212 -11.16 33.51 8.28
N ASN A 213 -11.44 33.91 9.53
CA ASN A 213 -12.54 33.36 10.33
C ASN A 213 -13.94 33.60 9.72
N THR A 214 -14.06 34.63 8.87
CA THR A 214 -15.35 35.03 8.28
C THR A 214 -15.55 34.56 6.83
N THR A 215 -14.48 34.36 6.06
CA THR A 215 -14.55 34.06 4.62
C THR A 215 -14.26 32.59 4.33
N ILE A 216 -13.35 31.97 5.08
CA ILE A 216 -13.07 30.54 5.03
C ILE A 216 -13.67 29.92 6.28
N GLN A 217 -15.00 29.99 6.37
CA GLN A 217 -15.67 28.86 6.97
C GLN A 217 -15.39 27.71 6.01
N ALA A 218 -14.43 26.84 6.35
CA ALA A 218 -14.59 25.45 5.98
C ALA A 218 -15.99 25.11 6.46
N ARG A 219 -16.96 25.20 5.54
CA ARG A 219 -18.30 24.74 5.85
C ARG A 219 -18.09 23.31 6.36
N PRO A 220 -18.93 22.80 7.27
CA PRO A 220 -18.87 21.39 7.65
C PRO A 220 -18.85 20.42 6.44
N ASN A 221 -19.10 20.93 5.23
CA ASN A 221 -19.18 20.26 3.94
C ASN A 221 -18.16 20.80 2.91
N ALA A 222 -17.03 21.41 3.32
CA ALA A 222 -15.97 21.73 2.35
C ALA A 222 -15.44 20.42 1.76
N GLU A 223 -15.38 20.32 0.43
CA GLU A 223 -15.01 19.08 -0.26
C GLU A 223 -13.50 18.83 -0.19
N PRO A 224 -13.04 17.58 -0.01
CA PRO A 224 -11.63 17.27 -0.07
C PRO A 224 -11.09 17.49 -1.48
N PHE A 225 -10.06 18.33 -1.62
CA PHE A 225 -9.37 18.52 -2.89
C PHE A 225 -8.46 17.33 -3.16
N LEU A 226 -9.06 16.28 -3.69
CA LEU A 226 -8.34 15.11 -4.16
C LEU A 226 -7.71 15.42 -5.51
N GLN A 227 -6.43 15.12 -5.62
CA GLN A 227 -5.75 15.12 -6.92
C GLN A 227 -5.27 13.71 -7.21
N ARG A 228 -5.54 13.24 -8.42
CA ARG A 228 -4.87 12.08 -8.99
C ARG A 228 -3.57 12.56 -9.62
N VAL A 229 -2.44 12.10 -9.10
CA VAL A 229 -1.10 12.54 -9.50
C VAL A 229 -0.31 11.37 -10.01
N GLU A 230 0.36 11.57 -11.15
CA GLU A 230 1.27 10.58 -11.70
C GLU A 230 2.47 10.44 -10.75
N ILE A 231 2.85 9.20 -10.45
CA ILE A 231 4.06 8.85 -9.72
C ILE A 231 4.91 7.96 -10.61
N TYR A 232 6.22 8.21 -10.67
CA TYR A 232 7.17 7.40 -11.42
C TYR A 232 8.58 7.48 -10.83
N GLN A 233 9.42 6.49 -11.10
CA GLN A 233 10.83 6.47 -10.75
C GLN A 233 11.65 7.09 -11.89
N ASP A 234 12.39 8.15 -11.57
CA ASP A 234 13.17 8.89 -12.57
C ASP A 234 14.60 8.32 -12.66
N PHE A 235 14.80 7.34 -13.54
CA PHE A 235 16.12 6.73 -13.80
C PHE A 235 17.05 7.58 -14.66
N ASP A 236 16.55 8.64 -15.30
CA ASP A 236 17.35 9.52 -16.16
C ASP A 236 18.15 10.56 -15.37
N ARG A 237 17.93 10.67 -14.05
CA ARG A 237 18.66 11.61 -13.21
C ARG A 237 20.13 11.24 -13.06
N THR A 238 20.97 12.26 -13.18
CA THR A 238 22.40 12.14 -12.87
C THR A 238 22.67 11.96 -11.38
N GLU A 239 21.79 12.49 -10.52
CA GLU A 239 21.88 12.35 -9.06
C GLU A 239 20.66 11.57 -8.57
N ASN A 240 20.89 10.47 -7.82
CA ASN A 240 19.87 9.56 -7.31
C ASN A 240 18.93 8.98 -8.41
N PRO A 241 19.47 8.21 -9.39
CA PRO A 241 18.63 7.56 -10.38
C PRO A 241 17.61 6.63 -9.73
N GLY A 242 16.39 6.58 -10.26
CA GLY A 242 15.30 5.75 -9.73
C GLY A 242 14.58 6.38 -8.53
N ILE A 243 14.83 7.66 -8.24
CA ILE A 243 14.07 8.42 -7.25
C ILE A 243 12.61 8.54 -7.71
N LEU A 244 11.70 8.04 -6.87
CA LEU A 244 10.28 8.33 -6.96
C LEU A 244 10.02 9.85 -7.09
N THR A 245 9.28 10.21 -8.13
CA THR A 245 8.97 11.56 -8.56
C THR A 245 7.47 11.63 -8.78
N PHE A 246 6.86 12.77 -8.46
CA PHE A 246 5.46 13.02 -8.80
C PHE A 246 5.37 14.19 -9.77
N ASN A 247 4.30 14.19 -10.55
CA ASN A 247 3.91 15.34 -11.35
C ASN A 247 2.51 15.78 -10.90
N TYR A 248 2.43 16.92 -10.23
CA TYR A 248 1.14 17.46 -9.78
C TYR A 248 1.03 18.97 -10.02
N ASP A 249 -0.20 19.40 -10.27
CA ASP A 249 -0.51 20.80 -10.48
C ASP A 249 -1.13 21.39 -9.21
N GLN A 250 -0.32 22.13 -8.44
CA GLN A 250 -0.76 22.91 -7.29
C GLN A 250 -1.90 23.90 -7.62
N THR A 251 -2.13 24.20 -8.90
CA THR A 251 -3.17 25.14 -9.37
C THR A 251 -4.43 24.45 -9.91
N ALA A 252 -4.39 23.12 -10.08
CA ALA A 252 -5.52 22.33 -10.52
C ALA A 252 -6.49 22.09 -9.35
N ILE A 253 -7.73 22.56 -9.51
CA ILE A 253 -8.83 22.28 -8.60
C ILE A 253 -9.73 21.27 -9.29
N LEU A 254 -9.77 20.04 -8.77
CA LEU A 254 -10.84 19.09 -9.06
C LEU A 254 -11.78 19.12 -7.86
N PRO A 255 -13.01 19.67 -7.98
CA PRO A 255 -14.04 19.41 -6.99
C PRO A 255 -14.34 17.91 -7.03
N SER A 256 -14.09 17.21 -5.93
CA SER A 256 -14.20 15.75 -5.87
C SER A 256 -15.64 15.29 -5.59
N ALA A 257 -16.54 16.20 -5.19
CA ALA A 257 -17.93 15.85 -4.92
C ALA A 257 -18.93 16.80 -5.60
N THR A 258 -20.13 16.28 -5.84
CA THR A 258 -21.32 17.10 -6.00
C THR A 258 -22.23 16.83 -4.80
N ILE A 259 -22.81 17.88 -4.22
CA ILE A 259 -23.83 17.71 -3.18
C ILE A 259 -25.12 17.27 -3.87
N ASP A 260 -25.55 16.03 -3.63
CA ASP A 260 -26.90 15.62 -4.02
C ASP A 260 -27.90 16.43 -3.18
N ILE A 261 -28.58 17.34 -3.87
CA ILE A 261 -29.53 18.30 -3.29
C ILE A 261 -30.75 17.60 -2.67
N ALA A 262 -30.97 16.30 -2.96
CA ALA A 262 -32.11 15.54 -2.47
C ALA A 262 -31.92 14.98 -1.05
N ASN A 263 -30.69 14.70 -0.63
CA ASN A 263 -30.36 14.02 0.64
C ASN A 263 -29.27 14.74 1.45
N GLY A 264 -28.63 15.76 0.89
CA GLY A 264 -27.61 16.56 1.58
C GLY A 264 -26.34 15.78 1.90
N GLN A 265 -26.15 14.62 1.28
CA GLN A 265 -24.93 13.82 1.39
C GLN A 265 -23.99 14.19 0.24
N PRO A 266 -22.68 14.35 0.49
CA PRO A 266 -21.70 14.51 -0.58
C PRO A 266 -21.65 13.23 -1.42
N GLN A 267 -21.87 13.34 -2.74
CA GLN A 267 -21.58 12.26 -3.68
C GLN A 267 -20.25 12.55 -4.35
N PHE A 268 -19.25 11.71 -4.06
CA PHE A 268 -17.97 11.78 -4.75
C PHE A 268 -18.12 11.19 -6.14
N ASN A 269 -17.82 11.97 -7.17
CA ASN A 269 -17.74 11.43 -8.52
C ASN A 269 -16.37 10.77 -8.67
N THR A 270 -16.24 9.54 -8.16
CA THR A 270 -15.01 8.76 -8.28
C THR A 270 -14.58 8.68 -9.73
N ASP A 271 -15.51 8.53 -10.67
CA ASP A 271 -15.21 8.36 -12.09
C ASP A 271 -14.56 9.60 -12.71
N GLU A 272 -14.80 10.80 -12.16
CA GLU A 272 -14.16 12.06 -12.61
C GLU A 272 -12.81 12.30 -11.92
N ILE A 273 -12.63 11.87 -10.67
CA ILE A 273 -11.35 11.85 -9.95
C ILE A 273 -10.34 10.93 -10.66
N TRP A 274 -10.84 9.81 -11.20
CA TRP A 274 -10.06 8.83 -11.94
C TRP A 274 -9.93 9.13 -13.44
N SER A 275 -10.60 10.17 -13.95
CA SER A 275 -10.51 10.54 -15.37
C SER A 275 -9.15 11.19 -15.69
N THR A 276 -8.47 10.65 -16.71
CA THR A 276 -7.14 11.09 -17.15
C THR A 276 -7.19 12.51 -17.74
N LYS A 277 -6.85 13.51 -16.93
CA LYS A 277 -6.65 14.88 -17.41
C LYS A 277 -5.18 15.25 -17.29
N GLU A 278 -4.50 15.31 -18.43
CA GLU A 278 -3.12 15.84 -18.48
C GLU A 278 -3.13 17.34 -18.12
N PHE A 279 -2.36 17.73 -17.11
CA PHE A 279 -2.19 19.12 -16.71
C PHE A 279 -0.96 19.70 -17.41
N SER A 280 -1.17 20.64 -18.35
CA SER A 280 -0.11 21.23 -19.17
C SER A 280 0.76 22.28 -18.43
N GLY A 281 0.99 22.10 -17.12
CA GLY A 281 1.71 23.06 -16.28
C GLY A 281 2.07 22.58 -14.87
N GLY A 282 2.06 21.26 -14.62
CA GLY A 282 2.40 20.69 -13.31
C GLY A 282 3.81 21.04 -12.83
N LYS A 283 3.98 21.13 -11.52
CA LYS A 283 5.31 21.13 -10.91
C LYS A 283 5.74 19.67 -10.76
N GLU A 284 6.89 19.34 -11.34
CA GLU A 284 7.59 18.10 -11.00
C GLU A 284 8.30 18.30 -9.65
N GLY A 285 8.05 17.41 -8.70
CA GLY A 285 8.77 17.37 -7.42
C GLY A 285 9.21 15.94 -7.10
N SER A 286 10.19 15.80 -6.22
CA SER A 286 10.88 14.54 -5.99
C SER A 286 10.66 14.06 -4.59
N LEU A 287 10.19 12.83 -4.45
CA LEU A 287 9.99 12.24 -3.14
C LEU A 287 11.34 11.80 -2.58
N TYR A 288 11.69 12.31 -1.42
CA TYR A 288 12.87 11.84 -0.68
C TYR A 288 12.53 10.65 0.23
N GLY A 289 11.24 10.43 0.45
CA GLY A 289 10.72 9.27 1.15
C GLY A 289 9.24 9.44 1.44
N PHE A 290 8.69 8.42 2.07
CA PHE A 290 7.30 8.41 2.51
C PHE A 290 7.17 7.73 3.86
N VAL A 291 6.19 8.19 4.63
CA VAL A 291 5.76 7.53 5.88
C VAL A 291 4.45 6.80 5.63
N GLY A 292 4.45 5.47 5.76
CA GLY A 292 3.20 4.71 5.85
C GLY A 292 2.63 4.77 7.26
N LEU A 293 1.35 5.13 7.40
CA LEU A 293 0.63 5.09 8.68
C LEU A 293 -0.32 3.89 8.68
N GLN A 294 -0.32 3.14 9.78
CA GLN A 294 -1.03 1.87 9.87
C GLN A 294 -1.54 1.61 11.29
N ARG A 295 -2.42 0.61 11.43
CA ARG A 295 -2.83 0.06 12.72
C ARG A 295 -1.71 -0.86 13.27
N SER A 296 -1.39 -0.77 14.57
CA SER A 296 -0.22 -1.36 15.25
C SER A 296 -0.45 -2.71 15.93
N GLU A 297 -1.52 -3.44 15.58
CA GLU A 297 -1.60 -4.84 16.02
C GLU A 297 -0.46 -5.68 15.41
N LEU A 298 0.16 -5.18 14.33
CA LEU A 298 1.34 -5.76 13.69
C LEU A 298 2.65 -5.15 14.22
N PRO A 299 3.67 -5.97 14.54
CA PRO A 299 5.00 -5.48 14.92
C PRO A 299 5.67 -4.56 13.88
N ASP A 300 6.36 -3.50 14.32
CA ASP A 300 7.03 -2.52 13.42
C ASP A 300 8.12 -3.13 12.51
N ASN A 301 8.66 -4.30 12.87
CA ASN A 301 9.66 -5.04 12.10
C ASN A 301 9.12 -6.35 11.52
N LEU A 302 7.80 -6.46 11.37
CA LEU A 302 7.12 -7.69 10.96
C LEU A 302 7.72 -8.29 9.69
N ASN A 303 7.92 -7.48 8.65
CA ASN A 303 8.52 -7.92 7.40
C ASN A 303 9.92 -8.54 7.62
N ASN A 304 10.75 -7.94 8.49
CA ASN A 304 12.07 -8.49 8.82
C ASN A 304 12.00 -9.81 9.57
N SER A 305 10.91 -10.07 10.30
CA SER A 305 10.72 -11.31 11.05
C SER A 305 10.20 -12.47 10.21
N ILE A 306 9.58 -12.19 9.06
CA ILE A 306 8.94 -13.18 8.18
C ILE A 306 9.73 -13.42 6.89
N GLN A 307 10.47 -12.41 6.40
CA GLN A 307 11.15 -12.47 5.11
C GLN A 307 12.18 -13.60 5.02
N PRO A 308 12.46 -14.08 3.79
CA PRO A 308 13.54 -15.03 3.51
C PRO A 308 14.89 -14.57 4.06
N THR A 309 15.71 -15.53 4.48
CA THR A 309 17.06 -15.27 5.02
C THR A 309 18.14 -15.20 3.95
N ASP A 310 17.87 -15.73 2.75
CA ASP A 310 18.79 -15.70 1.61
C ASP A 310 18.02 -15.49 0.31
N ARG A 311 18.77 -15.16 -0.76
CA ARG A 311 18.19 -14.78 -2.05
C ARG A 311 17.66 -15.96 -2.84
N GLU A 312 18.19 -17.15 -2.59
CA GLU A 312 17.97 -18.36 -3.38
C GLU A 312 16.93 -19.29 -2.73
N THR A 313 16.48 -19.02 -1.52
CA THR A 313 15.54 -19.88 -0.80
C THR A 313 14.40 -19.03 -0.27
N VAL A 314 13.34 -18.92 -1.08
CA VAL A 314 12.14 -18.15 -0.72
C VAL A 314 11.29 -18.99 0.25
N VAL A 315 11.59 -18.90 1.55
CA VAL A 315 10.80 -19.51 2.63
C VAL A 315 10.36 -18.41 3.60
N PHE A 316 9.06 -18.27 3.80
CA PHE A 316 8.48 -17.31 4.73
C PHE A 316 8.30 -17.92 6.12
N ASN A 317 8.73 -17.20 7.15
CA ASN A 317 8.79 -17.71 8.52
C ASN A 317 7.80 -17.01 9.46
N PHE A 318 6.75 -17.73 9.84
CA PHE A 318 5.72 -17.27 10.76
C PHE A 318 5.84 -17.88 12.17
N THR A 319 6.95 -18.54 12.48
CA THR A 319 7.14 -19.31 13.73
C THR A 319 6.93 -18.47 14.99
N ASN A 320 7.32 -17.20 14.96
CA ASN A 320 7.17 -16.30 16.12
C ASN A 320 5.70 -15.92 16.43
N PHE A 321 4.77 -16.29 15.55
CA PHE A 321 3.34 -15.96 15.66
C PHE A 321 2.48 -17.17 16.05
N ILE A 322 3.10 -18.34 16.29
CA ILE A 322 2.40 -19.55 16.69
C ILE A 322 1.69 -19.32 18.03
N THR A 323 0.39 -19.52 18.04
CA THR A 323 -0.43 -19.59 19.26
C THR A 323 -1.32 -20.81 19.15
N ASN A 324 -1.44 -21.58 20.24
CA ASN A 324 -2.19 -22.84 20.25
C ASN A 324 -1.84 -23.78 19.08
N ASN A 325 -0.55 -23.85 18.72
CA ASN A 325 -0.04 -24.67 17.62
C ASN A 325 -0.54 -24.27 16.23
N GLN A 326 -1.02 -23.03 16.04
CA GLN A 326 -1.49 -22.54 14.76
C GLN A 326 -1.04 -21.09 14.51
N VAL A 327 -1.03 -20.70 13.24
CA VAL A 327 -0.87 -19.30 12.79
C VAL A 327 -1.97 -19.00 11.78
N ALA A 328 -2.61 -17.84 11.94
CA ALA A 328 -3.48 -17.24 10.94
C ALA A 328 -2.87 -15.94 10.43
N VAL A 329 -2.91 -15.72 9.12
CA VAL A 329 -2.28 -14.59 8.45
C VAL A 329 -3.24 -14.02 7.41
N ASP A 330 -3.44 -12.71 7.45
CA ASP A 330 -4.07 -11.93 6.40
C ASP A 330 -3.01 -11.07 5.72
N LEU A 331 -2.87 -11.24 4.42
CA LEU A 331 -1.92 -10.54 3.56
C LEU A 331 -2.69 -9.73 2.52
N PHE A 332 -2.17 -8.58 2.17
CA PHE A 332 -2.40 -7.95 0.88
C PHE A 332 -1.39 -8.52 -0.13
N SER A 333 -1.82 -8.78 -1.36
CA SER A 333 -0.99 -9.30 -2.42
C SER A 333 -1.08 -8.46 -3.69
N TYR A 334 0.07 -8.21 -4.31
CA TYR A 334 0.21 -7.68 -5.67
C TYR A 334 0.93 -8.71 -6.52
N PHE A 335 0.41 -8.96 -7.73
CA PHE A 335 1.02 -9.83 -8.72
C PHE A 335 1.18 -9.10 -10.04
N ASN A 336 2.23 -9.44 -10.77
CA ASN A 336 2.43 -9.00 -12.14
C ASN A 336 3.04 -10.15 -12.94
N GLU A 337 2.71 -10.27 -14.21
CA GLU A 337 3.08 -11.42 -15.02
C GLU A 337 3.53 -10.98 -16.42
N SER A 338 4.71 -11.46 -16.83
CA SER A 338 5.36 -11.15 -18.11
C SER A 338 5.65 -12.41 -18.93
N SER A 339 4.77 -13.40 -18.87
CA SER A 339 5.09 -14.72 -19.37
C SER A 339 4.35 -15.11 -20.65
N GLU A 340 4.95 -16.03 -21.42
CA GLU A 340 4.26 -16.79 -22.46
C GLU A 340 3.33 -17.89 -21.90
N PHE A 341 3.45 -18.23 -20.61
CA PHE A 341 2.64 -19.21 -19.91
C PHE A 341 1.77 -18.56 -18.84
N SER A 342 0.56 -19.08 -18.67
CA SER A 342 -0.22 -18.81 -17.46
C SER A 342 0.45 -19.46 -16.24
N ASN A 343 0.71 -18.67 -15.20
CA ASN A 343 1.26 -19.11 -13.93
C ASN A 343 0.22 -19.15 -12.82
N ASP A 344 0.06 -20.32 -12.21
CA ASP A 344 -0.72 -20.48 -10.99
C ASP A 344 0.24 -20.48 -9.80
N LEU A 345 0.11 -19.47 -8.94
CA LEU A 345 0.89 -19.36 -7.72
C LEU A 345 0.13 -20.01 -6.57
N SER A 346 0.82 -20.91 -5.88
CA SER A 346 0.36 -21.56 -4.65
C SER A 346 1.41 -21.49 -3.55
N PHE A 347 1.06 -21.99 -2.38
CA PHE A 347 1.96 -22.12 -1.24
C PHE A 347 1.82 -23.49 -0.62
N TYR A 348 2.91 -24.01 -0.07
CA TYR A 348 2.88 -25.25 0.71
C TYR A 348 3.72 -25.10 1.97
N GLN A 349 3.37 -25.87 2.99
CA GLN A 349 4.08 -25.84 4.25
C GLN A 349 5.38 -26.66 4.18
N VAL A 350 6.45 -26.11 4.74
CA VAL A 350 7.75 -26.79 4.89
C VAL A 350 8.08 -26.97 6.38
N ALA A 351 8.84 -28.01 6.70
CA ALA A 351 9.21 -28.41 8.05
C ALA A 351 10.49 -27.74 8.56
N ASP A 352 11.29 -27.15 7.66
CA ASP A 352 12.51 -26.42 8.00
C ASP A 352 12.86 -25.38 6.91
N THR A 353 13.82 -24.53 7.21
CA THR A 353 14.33 -23.51 6.27
C THR A 353 15.14 -24.10 5.11
N GLN A 354 15.37 -25.42 5.08
CA GLN A 354 15.98 -26.13 3.95
C GLN A 354 14.92 -26.72 3.03
N GLY A 355 13.63 -26.48 3.31
CA GLY A 355 12.54 -26.88 2.44
C GLY A 355 12.03 -28.29 2.63
N SER A 356 12.43 -29.02 3.68
CA SER A 356 11.93 -30.38 3.89
C SER A 356 10.40 -30.39 3.99
N VAL A 357 9.74 -31.42 3.47
CA VAL A 357 8.28 -31.61 3.58
C VAL A 357 7.95 -32.96 4.21
N PHE A 358 6.76 -33.08 4.81
CA PHE A 358 6.21 -34.38 5.19
C PHE A 358 5.24 -34.84 4.11
N ASP A 359 5.54 -35.95 3.44
CA ASP A 359 4.64 -36.55 2.46
C ASP A 359 3.33 -36.97 3.16
N PRO A 360 2.18 -36.39 2.79
CA PRO A 360 0.91 -36.68 3.44
C PRO A 360 0.42 -38.13 3.21
N ILE A 361 0.96 -38.82 2.20
CA ILE A 361 0.58 -40.21 1.87
C ILE A 361 1.42 -41.20 2.68
N SER A 362 2.76 -41.05 2.66
CA SER A 362 3.66 -42.01 3.31
C SER A 362 4.07 -41.63 4.73
N GLY A 363 3.93 -40.36 5.12
CA GLY A 363 4.46 -39.80 6.37
C GLY A 363 5.97 -39.62 6.38
N ALA A 364 6.66 -39.86 5.26
CA ALA A 364 8.11 -39.68 5.16
C ALA A 364 8.47 -38.18 5.13
N ARG A 365 9.57 -37.81 5.80
CA ARG A 365 10.19 -36.50 5.61
C ARG A 365 11.07 -36.56 4.37
N LEU A 366 10.80 -35.70 3.40
CA LEU A 366 11.50 -35.59 2.12
C LEU A 366 12.25 -34.26 2.08
N SER A 367 13.54 -34.30 1.74
CA SER A 367 14.33 -33.10 1.45
C SER A 367 14.19 -32.74 -0.04
N PRO A 368 14.41 -31.48 -0.45
CA PRO A 368 14.53 -31.15 -1.86
C PRO A 368 15.55 -32.07 -2.57
N GLY A 369 15.16 -32.61 -3.73
CA GLY A 369 15.95 -33.61 -4.48
C GLY A 369 15.65 -35.07 -4.14
N ASP A 370 14.94 -35.38 -3.05
CA ASP A 370 14.43 -36.72 -2.80
C ASP A 370 13.35 -37.11 -3.82
N ALA A 371 13.33 -38.38 -4.21
CA ALA A 371 12.28 -38.90 -5.08
C ALA A 371 10.90 -38.75 -4.43
N GLY A 372 9.96 -38.12 -5.14
CA GLY A 372 8.61 -37.85 -4.63
C GLY A 372 8.44 -36.48 -3.95
N TYR A 373 9.51 -35.69 -3.77
CA TYR A 373 9.42 -34.39 -3.11
C TYR A 373 8.44 -33.45 -3.81
N ARG A 374 8.56 -33.29 -5.14
CA ARG A 374 7.71 -32.36 -5.92
C ARG A 374 6.25 -32.81 -5.91
N GLU A 375 6.01 -34.12 -6.01
CA GLU A 375 4.67 -34.68 -5.91
C GLU A 375 4.07 -34.41 -4.52
N ALA A 376 4.86 -34.54 -3.45
CA ALA A 376 4.43 -34.19 -2.10
C ALA A 376 4.14 -32.68 -1.95
N ALA A 377 5.02 -31.81 -2.48
CA ALA A 377 4.83 -30.36 -2.46
C ALA A 377 3.53 -29.93 -3.18
N LEU A 378 3.25 -30.50 -4.36
CA LEU A 378 2.00 -30.28 -5.10
C LEU A 378 0.76 -30.70 -4.29
N VAL A 379 0.80 -31.85 -3.62
CA VAL A 379 -0.32 -32.30 -2.78
C VAL A 379 -0.49 -31.38 -1.56
N LEU A 380 0.61 -30.96 -0.93
CA LEU A 380 0.57 -30.03 0.19
C LEU A 380 0.05 -28.65 -0.22
N ALA A 381 0.36 -28.18 -1.42
CA ALA A 381 -0.18 -26.95 -1.99
C ALA A 381 -1.72 -27.02 -2.15
N GLN A 382 -2.22 -28.12 -2.69
CA GLN A 382 -3.67 -28.37 -2.79
C GLN A 382 -4.35 -28.43 -1.41
N ILE A 383 -3.67 -29.01 -0.41
CA ILE A 383 -4.17 -29.02 0.98
C ILE A 383 -4.21 -27.60 1.56
N PHE A 384 -3.17 -26.81 1.31
CA PHE A 384 -3.06 -25.43 1.76
C PHE A 384 -4.20 -24.57 1.17
N GLU A 385 -4.48 -24.70 -0.12
CA GLU A 385 -5.60 -24.00 -0.79
C GLU A 385 -6.98 -24.46 -0.31
N ALA A 386 -7.13 -25.74 0.01
CA ALA A 386 -8.39 -26.32 0.50
C ALA A 386 -8.62 -26.08 1.99
N ALA A 387 -7.62 -25.59 2.73
CA ALA A 387 -7.76 -25.29 4.16
C ALA A 387 -8.87 -24.24 4.37
N PRO A 388 -9.64 -24.31 5.47
CA PRO A 388 -10.69 -23.32 5.73
C PRO A 388 -10.10 -21.91 5.73
N LYS A 389 -10.44 -21.09 4.73
CA LYS A 389 -10.24 -19.63 4.79
C LYS A 389 -10.96 -19.13 6.04
N LEU A 390 -10.37 -18.17 6.75
CA LEU A 390 -10.87 -17.61 8.00
C LEU A 390 -12.15 -16.78 7.80
N ALA A 391 -13.20 -17.41 7.30
CA ALA A 391 -14.54 -16.86 7.23
C ALA A 391 -15.24 -17.16 8.56
N GLN A 392 -15.06 -16.31 9.58
CA GLN A 392 -16.05 -16.01 10.65
C GLN A 392 -15.40 -15.38 11.90
N THR A 393 -15.19 -14.06 11.89
CA THR A 393 -15.33 -13.22 13.11
C THR A 393 -15.51 -11.74 12.81
N PHE A 394 -15.17 -11.26 11.62
CA PHE A 394 -15.46 -9.89 11.19
C PHE A 394 -16.55 -9.91 10.12
N GLU A 395 -17.47 -8.94 10.13
CA GLU A 395 -18.53 -8.83 9.11
C GLU A 395 -17.90 -8.57 7.72
N VAL A 396 -17.52 -9.63 7.02
CA VAL A 396 -17.12 -9.58 5.62
C VAL A 396 -18.39 -9.30 4.81
N ARG A 397 -18.56 -8.04 4.42
CA ARG A 397 -19.51 -7.64 3.40
C ARG A 397 -18.83 -7.71 2.04
N ASP A 398 -19.40 -8.59 1.25
CA ASP A 398 -19.21 -8.80 -0.18
C ASP A 398 -17.97 -9.62 -0.58
N SER A 399 -18.31 -10.76 -1.16
CA SER A 399 -17.46 -11.78 -1.73
C SER A 399 -17.09 -11.40 -3.17
N SER A 400 -15.85 -11.00 -3.42
CA SER A 400 -15.22 -11.24 -4.72
C SER A 400 -14.25 -12.41 -4.56
N ASN A 401 -14.46 -13.44 -5.37
CA ASN A 401 -13.54 -14.55 -5.54
C ASN A 401 -12.14 -14.02 -5.84
N ASP A 402 -11.17 -14.28 -4.97
CA ASP A 402 -9.85 -14.69 -5.45
C ASP A 402 -9.51 -16.03 -4.78
N ASP A 403 -9.96 -17.05 -5.47
CA ASP A 403 -9.33 -18.36 -5.45
C ASP A 403 -7.93 -18.16 -6.06
N LEU A 404 -6.85 -18.57 -5.39
CA LEU A 404 -5.52 -18.57 -6.04
C LEU A 404 -5.52 -19.50 -7.26
N SER A 405 -6.41 -20.51 -7.29
CA SER A 405 -6.67 -21.35 -8.47
C SER A 405 -7.61 -20.73 -9.50
N GLY A 406 -8.09 -19.51 -9.24
CA GLY A 406 -8.89 -18.67 -10.11
C GLY A 406 -8.14 -17.47 -10.68
N ARG A 407 -6.80 -17.42 -10.56
CA ARG A 407 -5.98 -16.51 -11.36
C ARG A 407 -6.23 -16.85 -12.83
N ILE A 408 -7.05 -16.03 -13.50
CA ILE A 408 -7.02 -15.99 -14.95
C ILE A 408 -5.79 -15.16 -15.27
N SER A 409 -4.74 -15.83 -15.75
CA SER A 409 -3.68 -15.23 -16.56
C SER A 409 -4.34 -14.36 -17.64
N GLN A 410 -4.36 -13.08 -17.35
CA GLN A 410 -4.34 -12.02 -18.34
C GLN A 410 -3.10 -11.23 -17.92
N ASP A 411 -2.25 -10.87 -18.86
CA ASP A 411 -0.95 -10.20 -18.69
C ASP A 411 -1.07 -8.81 -18.03
N ALA A 412 -1.69 -8.75 -16.85
CA ALA A 412 -2.18 -7.57 -16.18
C ALA A 412 -1.88 -7.67 -14.68
N ALA A 413 -1.46 -6.55 -14.11
CA ALA A 413 -1.21 -6.39 -12.70
C ALA A 413 -2.50 -6.66 -11.89
N GLN A 414 -2.41 -7.55 -10.90
CA GLN A 414 -3.53 -7.93 -10.03
C GLN A 414 -3.22 -7.58 -8.56
N MET A 415 -4.25 -7.11 -7.84
CA MET A 415 -4.16 -6.71 -6.44
C MET A 415 -5.34 -7.29 -5.67
N GLY A 416 -5.09 -7.89 -4.50
CA GLY A 416 -6.15 -8.53 -3.71
C GLY A 416 -5.73 -8.88 -2.29
N SER A 417 -6.66 -9.41 -1.51
CA SER A 417 -6.39 -10.00 -0.20
C SER A 417 -6.13 -11.50 -0.29
N PHE A 418 -5.22 -11.98 0.55
CA PHE A 418 -4.84 -13.38 0.65
C PHE A 418 -4.71 -13.78 2.12
N SER A 419 -5.55 -14.72 2.55
CA SER A 419 -5.61 -15.19 3.93
C SER A 419 -5.33 -16.67 4.01
N PHE A 420 -4.58 -17.10 5.02
CA PHE A 420 -4.35 -18.51 5.29
C PHE A 420 -4.23 -18.81 6.78
N ALA A 421 -4.42 -20.09 7.11
CA ALA A 421 -4.11 -20.62 8.44
C ALA A 421 -3.36 -21.95 8.31
N ILE A 422 -2.30 -22.13 9.09
CA ILE A 422 -1.51 -23.35 9.13
C ILE A 422 -1.32 -23.84 10.57
N GLU A 423 -1.27 -25.17 10.73
CA GLU A 423 -0.86 -25.80 11.98
C GLU A 423 0.67 -25.87 12.04
N ALA A 424 1.27 -25.62 13.20
CA ALA A 424 2.72 -25.71 13.34
C ALA A 424 3.22 -27.14 13.12
N LEU A 425 4.31 -27.28 12.36
CA LEU A 425 5.05 -28.53 12.15
C LEU A 425 6.38 -28.44 12.92
N ASP A 426 6.61 -29.37 13.85
CA ASP A 426 7.81 -29.38 14.69
C ASP A 426 8.11 -28.02 15.37
N ASP A 427 7.08 -27.38 15.93
CA ASP A 427 7.12 -26.03 16.52
C ASP A 427 7.48 -24.90 15.53
N THR A 428 7.37 -25.14 14.23
CA THR A 428 7.62 -24.15 13.17
C THR A 428 6.38 -23.88 12.31
N ALA A 429 6.30 -22.67 11.77
CA ALA A 429 5.26 -22.28 10.83
C ALA A 429 5.94 -21.65 9.61
N LEU A 430 6.31 -22.49 8.64
CA LEU A 430 7.07 -22.08 7.46
C LEU A 430 6.30 -22.43 6.19
N ILE A 431 6.26 -21.52 5.23
CA ILE A 431 5.67 -21.77 3.91
C ILE A 431 6.66 -21.42 2.80
N ALA A 432 6.57 -22.15 1.69
CA ALA A 432 7.29 -21.90 0.46
C ALA A 432 6.30 -21.71 -0.70
N PRO A 433 6.57 -20.81 -1.65
CA PRO A 433 5.77 -20.69 -2.86
C PRO A 433 5.97 -21.89 -3.79
N LEU A 434 4.97 -22.15 -4.63
CA LEU A 434 4.98 -23.15 -5.70
C LEU A 434 4.33 -22.51 -6.92
N VAL A 435 4.96 -22.62 -8.08
CA VAL A 435 4.35 -22.15 -9.34
C VAL A 435 4.10 -23.34 -10.25
N THR A 436 2.87 -23.46 -10.75
CA THR A 436 2.55 -24.38 -11.85
C THR A 436 2.21 -23.61 -13.10
N THR A 437 2.76 -24.03 -14.24
CA THR A 437 2.58 -23.32 -15.51
C THR A 437 1.58 -24.03 -16.41
N SER A 438 0.96 -23.31 -17.33
CA SER A 438 0.13 -23.90 -18.40
C SER A 438 0.86 -24.88 -19.32
N ALA A 439 2.20 -24.85 -19.35
CA ALA A 439 3.02 -25.87 -20.02
C ALA A 439 3.07 -27.21 -19.26
N GLY A 440 2.58 -27.24 -18.03
CA GLY A 440 2.58 -28.40 -17.13
C GLY A 440 3.87 -28.55 -16.32
N ASP A 441 4.70 -27.50 -16.26
CA ASP A 441 5.86 -27.47 -15.37
C ASP A 441 5.46 -27.04 -13.95
N THR A 442 6.31 -27.36 -13.00
CA THR A 442 6.09 -27.06 -11.57
C THR A 442 7.42 -26.69 -10.96
N TRP A 443 7.48 -25.47 -10.44
CA TRP A 443 8.68 -24.84 -9.89
C TRP A 443 8.53 -24.62 -8.40
N THR A 444 9.58 -24.97 -7.67
CA THR A 444 9.76 -24.71 -6.24
C THR A 444 10.96 -23.77 -6.05
N PRO A 445 11.11 -23.09 -4.90
CA PRO A 445 12.29 -22.28 -4.62
C PRO A 445 13.56 -23.11 -4.33
N PHE A 446 13.52 -24.43 -4.55
CA PHE A 446 14.63 -25.33 -4.28
C PHE A 446 15.12 -25.96 -5.59
N ALA A 447 16.33 -25.59 -6.02
CA ALA A 447 16.90 -26.05 -7.29
C ALA A 447 16.93 -27.58 -7.41
N GLU A 448 17.25 -28.28 -6.32
CA GLU A 448 17.33 -29.74 -6.27
C GLU A 448 15.98 -30.43 -6.52
N ALA A 449 14.86 -29.75 -6.25
CA ALA A 449 13.52 -30.27 -6.50
C ALA A 449 13.00 -29.96 -7.93
N ASN A 450 13.65 -29.03 -8.64
CA ASN A 450 13.25 -28.62 -9.98
C ASN A 450 13.84 -29.55 -11.04
N ARG A 451 13.11 -29.71 -12.16
CA ARG A 451 13.42 -30.75 -13.17
C ARG A 451 14.75 -30.52 -13.89
N ASP A 452 15.16 -29.27 -14.04
CA ASP A 452 16.42 -28.86 -14.64
C ASP A 452 17.56 -28.66 -13.62
N GLY A 453 17.26 -28.78 -12.32
CA GLY A 453 18.24 -28.54 -11.26
C GLY A 453 18.58 -27.06 -11.07
N LEU A 454 17.74 -26.14 -11.54
CA LEU A 454 17.94 -24.69 -11.44
C LEU A 454 16.91 -24.08 -10.48
N ASN A 455 17.26 -22.93 -9.90
CA ASN A 455 16.35 -22.18 -9.05
C ASN A 455 15.58 -21.15 -9.86
N HIS A 456 14.26 -21.31 -9.87
CA HIS A 456 13.34 -20.45 -10.63
C HIS A 456 12.83 -19.27 -9.80
N PHE A 457 13.16 -19.18 -8.51
CA PHE A 457 12.70 -18.11 -7.64
C PHE A 457 13.88 -17.20 -7.25
N GLN A 458 13.62 -15.89 -7.21
CA GLN A 458 14.51 -14.91 -6.60
C GLN A 458 13.77 -14.08 -5.57
N TRP A 459 14.35 -13.99 -4.36
CA TRP A 459 13.85 -13.03 -3.39
C TRP A 459 14.09 -11.59 -3.85
N ALA A 460 13.05 -10.76 -3.77
CA ALA A 460 13.03 -9.39 -4.25
C ALA A 460 13.02 -8.34 -3.11
N GLY A 461 13.14 -8.77 -1.85
CA GLY A 461 13.10 -7.89 -0.67
C GLY A 461 11.79 -8.00 0.10
N GLY A 462 11.82 -7.87 1.43
CA GLY A 462 10.61 -8.00 2.25
C GLY A 462 9.89 -9.33 2.00
N LEU A 463 8.56 -9.29 1.85
CA LEU A 463 7.75 -10.43 1.46
C LEU A 463 7.46 -10.43 -0.05
N SER A 464 8.50 -10.27 -0.87
CA SER A 464 8.35 -10.32 -2.33
C SER A 464 9.34 -11.27 -2.99
N PHE A 465 8.93 -11.83 -4.12
CA PHE A 465 9.76 -12.68 -4.96
C PHE A 465 9.39 -12.55 -6.44
N GLN A 466 10.32 -13.02 -7.27
CA GLN A 466 10.29 -13.05 -8.72
C GLN A 466 10.48 -14.50 -9.19
N VAL A 467 9.92 -14.83 -10.34
CA VAL A 467 9.91 -16.18 -10.89
C VAL A 467 10.28 -16.12 -12.37
N GLU A 468 11.14 -17.04 -12.77
CA GLU A 468 11.34 -17.44 -14.16
C GLU A 468 10.61 -18.77 -14.38
N ASP A 469 9.69 -18.86 -15.32
CA ASP A 469 8.76 -19.99 -15.42
C ASP A 469 9.11 -21.00 -16.52
N GLN A 470 10.20 -20.74 -17.24
CA GLN A 470 10.66 -21.58 -18.34
C GLN A 470 11.78 -22.53 -17.92
N PHE A 471 11.69 -23.80 -18.37
CA PHE A 471 12.76 -24.78 -18.20
C PHE A 471 14.11 -24.24 -18.72
N GLY A 472 15.16 -24.32 -17.89
CA GLY A 472 16.47 -23.80 -18.23
C GLY A 472 16.65 -22.30 -17.95
N LEU A 473 15.72 -21.70 -17.18
CA LEU A 473 15.65 -20.28 -16.85
C LEU A 473 15.46 -19.33 -18.04
N GLY A 474 14.73 -19.78 -19.08
CA GLY A 474 14.29 -18.94 -20.21
C GLY A 474 15.27 -17.86 -20.65
N ASP A 475 14.90 -16.59 -20.47
CA ASP A 475 15.78 -15.44 -20.71
C ASP A 475 16.48 -14.93 -19.44
N GLY A 476 16.01 -15.36 -18.27
CA GLY A 476 16.70 -15.28 -16.98
C GLY A 476 16.60 -13.91 -16.34
N ASP A 477 15.59 -13.12 -16.70
CA ASP A 477 15.30 -11.84 -16.05
C ASP A 477 14.32 -11.97 -14.85
N PHE A 478 13.68 -13.14 -14.68
CA PHE A 478 12.78 -13.50 -13.58
C PHE A 478 11.55 -12.58 -13.47
N ASN A 479 11.10 -11.95 -14.56
CA ASN A 479 9.87 -11.16 -14.57
C ASN A 479 8.64 -11.95 -15.03
N ASP A 480 8.77 -13.25 -15.36
CA ASP A 480 7.65 -14.09 -15.78
C ASP A 480 6.51 -14.04 -14.78
N LEU A 481 6.81 -14.11 -13.47
CA LEU A 481 5.86 -13.80 -12.40
C LEU A 481 6.52 -13.03 -11.27
N GLN A 482 5.88 -11.96 -10.83
CA GLN A 482 6.26 -11.15 -9.68
C GLN A 482 5.17 -11.20 -8.62
N ALA A 483 5.57 -11.36 -7.37
CA ALA A 483 4.65 -11.42 -6.25
C ALA A 483 5.16 -10.57 -5.08
N VAL A 484 4.32 -9.66 -4.60
CA VAL A 484 4.58 -8.81 -3.43
C VAL A 484 3.48 -9.02 -2.41
N PHE A 485 3.87 -9.36 -1.19
CA PHE A 485 2.95 -9.53 -0.08
C PHE A 485 3.17 -8.48 1.01
N THR A 486 2.10 -8.12 1.68
CA THR A 486 2.12 -7.18 2.80
C THR A 486 1.21 -7.68 3.91
N PRO A 487 1.72 -7.95 5.12
CA PRO A 487 0.85 -8.38 6.20
C PRO A 487 -0.12 -7.27 6.61
N LEU A 488 -1.39 -7.65 6.73
CA LEU A 488 -2.49 -6.82 7.23
C LEU A 488 -2.86 -7.22 8.67
N GLU A 489 -2.86 -8.52 8.97
CA GLU A 489 -3.12 -9.06 10.29
C GLU A 489 -2.38 -10.39 10.48
N ILE A 490 -1.86 -10.66 11.68
CA ILE A 490 -1.31 -11.98 12.04
C ILE A 490 -1.80 -12.33 13.42
N ASN A 491 -2.64 -13.36 13.48
CA ASN A 491 -3.26 -13.81 14.70
C ASN A 491 -2.79 -15.21 15.09
N GLY A 492 -2.62 -15.36 16.40
CA GLY A 492 -2.74 -16.65 17.03
C GLY A 492 -4.20 -17.08 17.09
N ILE A 493 -4.55 -18.25 16.57
CA ILE A 493 -5.92 -18.77 16.72
C ILE A 493 -6.11 -19.18 18.19
N ALA A 494 -7.08 -18.57 18.89
CA ALA A 494 -7.36 -18.78 20.31
C ALA A 494 -8.05 -20.10 20.63
#